data_AF-A0A3D2YIN9-F1
#
_entry.id   AF-A0A3D2YIN9-F1
#
_cell.length_a   1.000
_cell.length_b   1.000
_cell.length_c   1.000
_cell.angle_alpha   90.00
_cell.angle_beta   90.00
_cell.angle_gamma   90.00
#
_symmetry.space_group_name_H-M   'P 1'
#
loop_
_entity.id
_entity.type
_entity.pdbx_description
1 polymer ?
#
loop_
_entity_poly.entity_id
_entity_poly.type
_entity_poly.pdbx_seq_one_letter_code
_entity_poly.pdbx_strand_id
1 'polypeptide(L)'
;MYNEQDLKNTPEYRSGMFRIVTCPVCGYPTLDMYWICEHCGWEYDIELQTEDEESPCNGMSLRAYRELYKTGGISMNVAICSRKAAEELLRTDTLSRTAVISFCDPPSVGKPAPTPPLDYAGKAARVFTVVVHDLDLTALPDVGLDYDTYMPEADALAAFICQARADGLDILCQCEYGQSRSAACAAAILEYFNGTGISVFADYRYYPNQVVYHKVMDALTRYGQEAQPSA
;
A
#
# COMPACT_ATOMS: atom_id res chain seq x y z
N MET A 1 8.05 3.72 -9.82
CA MET A 1 9.41 3.24 -9.47
C MET A 1 10.33 4.46 -9.51
N TYR A 2 10.52 5.15 -8.39
CA TYR A 2 11.38 6.32 -8.31
C TYR A 2 12.83 5.91 -8.57
N ASN A 3 13.30 6.13 -9.79
CA ASN A 3 14.69 5.96 -10.14
C ASN A 3 15.39 7.34 -10.14
N GLU A 4 16.72 7.36 -10.20
CA GLU A 4 17.50 8.60 -10.17
C GLU A 4 17.05 9.63 -11.23
N GLN A 5 16.52 9.16 -12.37
CA GLN A 5 16.00 10.01 -13.44
C GLN A 5 14.75 10.79 -13.01
N ASP A 6 13.89 10.17 -12.18
CA ASP A 6 12.68 10.82 -11.68
C ASP A 6 13.03 11.95 -10.71
N LEU A 7 14.00 11.70 -9.81
CA LEU A 7 14.51 12.72 -8.89
C LEU A 7 15.17 13.90 -9.61
N LYS A 8 15.85 13.66 -10.74
CA LYS A 8 16.42 14.75 -11.57
C LYS A 8 15.35 15.67 -12.18
N ASN A 9 14.12 15.19 -12.26
CA ASN A 9 13.01 15.96 -12.82
C ASN A 9 12.25 16.78 -11.78
N THR A 10 12.50 16.59 -10.48
CA THR A 10 11.78 17.33 -9.44
C THR A 10 12.22 18.80 -9.39
N PRO A 11 11.30 19.73 -9.07
CA PRO A 11 11.63 21.15 -8.86
C PRO A 11 12.76 21.35 -7.83
N GLU A 12 12.78 20.52 -6.79
CA GLU A 12 13.73 20.57 -5.69
C GLU A 12 15.15 20.30 -6.17
N TYR A 13 15.36 19.23 -6.96
CA TYR A 13 16.66 18.97 -7.56
C TYR A 13 17.05 20.07 -8.56
N ARG A 14 16.10 20.49 -9.41
CA ARG A 14 16.35 21.51 -10.44
C ARG A 14 16.65 22.89 -9.87
N SER A 15 16.19 23.19 -8.65
CA SER A 15 16.53 24.42 -7.93
C SER A 15 18.02 24.49 -7.54
N GLY A 16 18.72 23.35 -7.54
CA GLY A 16 20.10 23.21 -7.07
C GLY A 16 20.25 23.23 -5.54
N MET A 17 19.14 23.37 -4.80
CA MET A 17 19.16 23.31 -3.33
C MET A 17 19.33 21.89 -2.80
N PHE A 18 18.81 20.89 -3.53
CA PHE A 18 18.84 19.50 -3.12
C PHE A 18 19.78 18.69 -4.01
N ARG A 19 20.43 17.69 -3.42
CA ARG A 19 21.28 16.72 -4.13
C ARG A 19 20.69 15.33 -4.03
N ILE A 20 20.85 14.56 -5.10
CA ILE A 20 20.51 13.14 -5.05
C ILE A 20 21.58 12.43 -4.23
N VAL A 21 21.13 11.71 -3.21
CA VAL A 21 21.93 10.91 -2.30
C VAL A 21 21.34 9.50 -2.20
N THR A 22 22.14 8.57 -1.70
CA THR A 22 21.67 7.23 -1.35
C THR A 22 21.11 7.26 0.07
N CYS A 23 19.84 6.86 0.25
CA CYS A 23 19.22 6.84 1.57
C CYS A 23 20.05 5.99 2.54
N PRO A 24 20.47 6.53 3.70
CA PRO A 24 21.29 5.79 4.64
C PRO A 24 20.51 4.64 5.27
N VAL A 25 19.18 4.65 5.26
CA VAL A 25 18.33 3.60 5.83
C VAL A 25 18.07 2.47 4.84
N CYS A 26 17.52 2.81 3.66
CA CYS A 26 17.01 1.81 2.72
C CYS A 26 17.88 1.60 1.47
N GLY A 27 18.87 2.46 1.21
CA GLY A 27 19.74 2.36 0.05
C GLY A 27 19.13 2.84 -1.28
N TYR A 28 17.87 3.29 -1.29
CA TYR A 28 17.27 3.87 -2.50
C TYR A 28 17.73 5.31 -2.75
N PRO A 29 17.81 5.75 -4.01
CA PRO A 29 18.00 7.16 -4.35
C PRO A 29 16.93 8.04 -3.70
N THR A 30 17.35 9.19 -3.15
CA THR A 30 16.47 10.19 -2.52
C THR A 30 17.15 11.56 -2.58
N LEU A 31 16.48 12.63 -2.17
CA LEU A 31 17.11 13.94 -1.96
C LEU A 31 17.64 14.08 -0.51
N ASP A 32 18.58 15.00 -0.30
CA ASP A 32 19.16 15.38 1.00
C ASP A 32 18.40 16.56 1.65
N MET A 33 18.97 17.16 2.70
CA MET A 33 18.51 18.44 3.30
C MET A 33 17.00 18.54 3.64
N TYR A 34 16.58 18.03 4.79
CA TYR A 34 15.17 18.06 5.25
C TYR A 34 14.18 17.30 4.35
N TRP A 35 14.67 16.61 3.32
CA TRP A 35 13.83 15.74 2.52
C TRP A 35 13.45 14.47 3.29
N ILE A 36 12.26 13.93 3.00
CA ILE A 36 11.79 12.66 3.55
C ILE A 36 11.96 11.58 2.47
N CYS A 37 12.70 10.53 2.78
CA CYS A 37 12.87 9.41 1.85
C CYS A 37 11.52 8.73 1.61
N GLU A 38 11.00 8.80 0.38
CA GLU A 38 9.69 8.23 0.03
C GLU A 38 9.62 6.69 0.14
N HIS A 39 10.78 6.02 0.17
CA HIS A 39 10.86 4.57 0.33
C HIS A 39 10.73 4.13 1.79
N CYS A 40 11.45 4.77 2.72
CA CYS A 40 11.50 4.32 4.11
C CYS A 40 11.02 5.32 5.15
N GLY A 41 10.69 6.55 4.77
CA GLY A 41 10.21 7.62 5.65
C GLY A 41 11.30 8.34 6.44
N TRP A 42 12.59 8.07 6.17
CA TRP A 42 13.68 8.74 6.88
C TRP A 42 13.74 10.22 6.48
N GLU A 43 13.59 11.10 7.46
CA GLU A 43 13.75 12.55 7.28
C GLU A 43 15.22 12.95 7.50
N TYR A 44 15.81 13.64 6.54
CA TYR A 44 17.18 14.13 6.67
C TYR A 44 17.24 15.36 7.56
N ASP A 45 17.77 15.24 8.77
CA ASP A 45 18.26 16.43 9.46
C ASP A 45 19.69 16.75 8.97
N ILE A 46 20.02 18.04 8.86
CA ILE A 46 21.37 18.51 8.54
C ILE A 46 22.27 18.55 9.78
N GLU A 47 21.79 18.02 10.92
CA GLU A 47 22.37 18.24 12.24
C GLU A 47 23.00 16.98 12.85
N LEU A 48 22.65 15.78 12.37
CA LEU A 48 23.21 14.49 12.78
C LEU A 48 24.74 14.48 12.63
N GLN A 49 25.45 14.44 13.76
CA GLN A 49 26.91 14.31 13.76
C GLN A 49 27.33 12.84 13.78
N THR A 50 26.50 11.96 14.36
CA THR A 50 26.77 10.51 14.46
C THR A 50 25.51 9.66 14.30
N GLU A 51 25.65 8.38 13.92
CA GLU A 51 24.49 7.49 13.71
C GLU A 51 23.76 7.07 15.01
N ASP A 52 24.35 7.35 16.17
CA ASP A 52 23.82 6.99 17.49
C ASP A 52 23.11 8.17 18.18
N GLU A 53 23.28 9.39 17.67
CA GLU A 53 22.54 10.56 18.12
C GLU A 53 21.08 10.46 17.69
N GLU A 54 20.18 10.89 18.59
CA GLU A 54 18.76 10.97 18.28
C GLU A 54 18.53 12.06 17.25
N SER A 55 17.93 11.69 16.12
CA SER A 55 17.47 12.66 15.12
C SER A 55 16.24 13.39 15.66
N PRO A 56 16.25 14.73 15.77
CA PRO A 56 15.08 15.50 16.21
C PRO A 56 13.87 15.29 15.30
N CYS A 57 14.10 15.11 13.99
CA CYS A 57 13.03 14.89 13.01
C CYS A 57 12.43 13.49 13.11
N ASN A 58 13.25 12.47 13.39
CA ASN A 58 12.80 11.07 13.39
C ASN A 58 12.47 10.53 14.79
N GLY A 59 12.81 11.25 15.86
CA GLY A 59 12.59 10.84 17.26
C GLY A 59 13.36 9.59 17.68
N MET A 60 14.40 9.20 16.92
CA MET A 60 15.30 8.08 17.21
C MET A 60 16.61 8.25 16.43
N SER A 61 17.63 7.47 16.79
CA SER A 61 18.91 7.50 16.06
C SER A 61 18.85 6.79 14.72
N LEU A 62 19.76 7.13 13.80
CA LEU A 62 19.86 6.46 12.50
C LEU A 62 20.09 4.96 12.66
N ARG A 63 20.88 4.53 13.65
CA ARG A 63 21.08 3.11 13.96
C ARG A 63 19.76 2.46 14.38
N ALA A 64 19.02 3.08 15.30
CA ALA A 64 17.73 2.55 15.76
C ALA A 64 16.72 2.48 14.60
N TYR A 65 16.66 3.52 13.76
CA TYR A 65 15.78 3.57 12.61
C TYR A 65 16.13 2.50 11.58
N ARG A 66 17.41 2.25 11.30
CA ARG A 66 17.86 1.14 10.43
C ARG A 66 17.43 -0.21 10.97
N GLU A 67 17.58 -0.46 12.26
CA GLU A 67 17.14 -1.73 12.85
C GLU A 67 15.62 -1.89 12.81
N LEU A 68 14.89 -0.81 13.07
CA LEU A 68 13.43 -0.80 12.99
C LEU A 68 12.95 -0.98 11.53
N TYR A 69 13.64 -0.40 10.54
CA TYR A 69 13.40 -0.62 9.12
C TYR A 69 13.68 -2.08 8.71
N LYS A 70 14.82 -2.66 9.13
CA LYS A 70 15.17 -4.07 8.86
C LYS A 70 14.17 -5.07 9.44
N THR A 71 13.61 -4.75 10.60
CA THR A 71 12.64 -5.59 11.32
C THR A 71 11.19 -5.34 10.88
N GLY A 72 10.97 -4.37 9.98
CA GLY A 72 9.67 -3.99 9.46
C GLY A 72 8.82 -3.13 10.39
N GLY A 73 9.38 -2.61 11.48
CA GLY A 73 8.71 -1.70 12.41
C GLY A 73 8.46 -0.28 11.87
N ILE A 74 9.02 0.04 10.69
CA ILE A 74 8.77 1.29 9.93
C ILE A 74 8.11 0.99 8.58
N SER A 75 8.16 -0.27 8.12
CA SER A 75 7.49 -0.68 6.90
C SER A 75 6.07 -1.09 7.22
N MET A 76 5.09 -0.44 6.59
CA MET A 76 3.73 -0.96 6.54
C MET A 76 3.74 -2.44 6.13
N ASN A 77 3.29 -3.33 7.02
CA ASN A 77 3.12 -4.73 6.65
C ASN A 77 1.85 -4.89 5.82
N VAL A 78 1.91 -5.70 4.77
CA VAL A 78 0.75 -6.00 3.93
C VAL A 78 0.45 -7.49 4.05
N ALA A 79 -0.68 -7.81 4.68
CA ALA A 79 -1.12 -9.18 4.90
C ALA A 79 -2.33 -9.54 4.04
N ILE A 80 -2.38 -10.80 3.59
CA ILE A 80 -3.51 -11.36 2.83
C ILE A 80 -4.32 -12.25 3.76
N CYS A 81 -5.64 -12.05 3.78
CA CYS A 81 -6.54 -12.75 4.68
C CYS A 81 -7.76 -13.30 3.94
N SER A 82 -8.19 -14.50 4.34
CA SER A 82 -9.50 -15.03 3.97
C SER A 82 -10.56 -14.51 4.93
N ARG A 83 -11.84 -14.63 4.57
CA ARG A 83 -12.96 -14.30 5.45
C ARG A 83 -12.85 -15.09 6.76
N LYS A 84 -12.68 -16.41 6.66
CA LYS A 84 -12.55 -17.30 7.82
C LYS A 84 -11.42 -16.87 8.75
N ALA A 85 -10.26 -16.52 8.20
CA ALA A 85 -9.12 -16.07 9.00
C ALA A 85 -9.40 -14.71 9.65
N ALA A 86 -10.06 -13.80 8.94
CA ALA A 86 -10.44 -12.50 9.48
C ALA A 86 -11.48 -12.63 10.61
N GLU A 87 -12.43 -13.56 10.53
CA GLU A 87 -13.37 -13.88 11.61
C GLU A 87 -12.66 -14.33 12.90
N GLU A 88 -11.58 -15.11 12.78
CA GLU A 88 -10.74 -15.46 13.94
C GLU A 88 -9.98 -14.24 14.48
N LEU A 89 -9.42 -13.39 13.60
CA LEU A 89 -8.72 -12.17 14.00
C LEU A 89 -9.65 -11.21 14.75
N LEU A 90 -10.91 -11.08 14.33
CA LEU A 90 -11.91 -10.22 14.97
C LEU A 90 -12.26 -10.64 16.41
N ARG A 91 -11.98 -11.89 16.80
CA ARG A 91 -12.11 -12.37 18.18
C ARG A 91 -10.93 -11.95 19.07
N THR A 92 -9.88 -11.39 18.48
CA THR A 92 -8.69 -10.88 19.16
C THR A 92 -8.63 -9.35 19.09
N ASP A 93 -7.69 -8.74 19.81
CA ASP A 93 -7.48 -7.28 19.81
C ASP A 93 -6.27 -6.85 18.95
N THR A 94 -5.95 -7.65 17.92
CA THR A 94 -4.70 -7.53 17.15
C THR A 94 -4.76 -6.53 15.99
N LEU A 95 -5.95 -6.02 15.64
CA LEU A 95 -6.17 -5.16 14.47
C LEU A 95 -6.16 -3.65 14.80
N SER A 96 -5.88 -3.26 16.04
CA SER A 96 -5.93 -1.87 16.50
C SER A 96 -4.96 -0.92 15.78
N ARG A 97 -3.91 -1.46 15.15
CA ARG A 97 -2.95 -0.73 14.29
C ARG A 97 -3.07 -1.08 12.80
N THR A 98 -4.20 -1.64 12.38
CA THR A 98 -4.38 -2.17 11.03
C THR A 98 -5.48 -1.43 10.28
N ALA A 99 -5.17 -0.98 9.07
CA ALA A 99 -6.12 -0.56 8.05
C ALA A 99 -6.58 -1.81 7.26
N VAL A 100 -7.89 -2.02 7.14
CA VAL A 100 -8.44 -3.19 6.45
C VAL A 100 -9.00 -2.78 5.10
N ILE A 101 -8.64 -3.53 4.06
CA ILE A 101 -9.28 -3.45 2.74
C ILE A 101 -10.10 -4.73 2.58
N SER A 102 -11.43 -4.62 2.66
CA SER A 102 -12.34 -5.77 2.64
C SER A 102 -13.05 -5.87 1.29
N PHE A 103 -12.74 -6.92 0.53
CA PHE A 103 -13.37 -7.22 -0.75
C PHE A 103 -14.58 -8.14 -0.56
N CYS A 104 -15.70 -7.77 -1.17
CA CYS A 104 -16.96 -8.52 -1.14
C CYS A 104 -17.52 -8.72 -2.55
N ASP A 105 -18.29 -9.79 -2.75
CA ASP A 105 -18.98 -10.05 -4.00
C ASP A 105 -20.20 -9.13 -4.16
N PRO A 106 -20.42 -8.54 -5.34
CA PRO A 106 -21.67 -7.85 -5.66
C PRO A 106 -22.83 -8.85 -5.80
N PRO A 107 -24.08 -8.40 -5.60
CA PRO A 107 -25.26 -9.19 -5.92
C PRO A 107 -25.24 -9.64 -7.39
N SER A 108 -25.62 -10.90 -7.64
CA SER A 108 -25.69 -11.46 -8.99
C SER A 108 -27.10 -11.99 -9.27
N VAL A 109 -27.63 -11.71 -10.47
CA VAL A 109 -28.96 -12.18 -10.87
C VAL A 109 -29.00 -13.70 -10.85
N GLY A 110 -30.05 -14.27 -10.22
CA GLY A 110 -30.24 -15.71 -10.16
C GLY A 110 -29.31 -16.46 -9.20
N LYS A 111 -28.46 -15.74 -8.45
CA LYS A 111 -27.63 -16.32 -7.38
C LYS A 111 -28.16 -15.90 -6.00
N PRO A 112 -27.89 -16.68 -4.93
CA PRO A 112 -28.12 -16.24 -3.57
C PRO A 112 -27.44 -14.89 -3.30
N ALA A 113 -28.03 -14.11 -2.39
CA ALA A 113 -27.41 -12.87 -1.95
C ALA A 113 -25.99 -13.15 -1.42
N PRO A 114 -25.00 -12.29 -1.74
CA PRO A 114 -23.65 -12.46 -1.24
C PRO A 114 -23.64 -12.35 0.28
N THR A 115 -22.68 -13.02 0.91
CA THR A 115 -22.47 -12.92 2.35
C THR A 115 -22.18 -11.46 2.72
N PRO A 116 -22.79 -10.92 3.79
CA PRO A 116 -22.52 -9.55 4.23
C PRO A 116 -21.02 -9.33 4.52
N PRO A 117 -20.51 -8.11 4.31
CA PRO A 117 -19.15 -7.75 4.73
C PRO A 117 -18.92 -8.05 6.21
N LEU A 118 -17.67 -8.33 6.58
CA LEU A 118 -17.30 -8.47 7.98
C LEU A 118 -17.37 -7.12 8.70
N ASP A 119 -17.80 -7.16 9.95
CA ASP A 119 -17.84 -5.97 10.80
C ASP A 119 -16.51 -5.80 11.54
N TYR A 120 -15.76 -4.78 11.15
CA TYR A 120 -14.50 -4.39 11.76
C TYR A 120 -14.64 -3.19 12.71
N ALA A 121 -15.87 -2.73 12.98
CA ALA A 121 -16.12 -1.55 13.80
C ALA A 121 -15.51 -1.71 15.21
N GLY A 122 -14.68 -0.73 15.60
CA GLY A 122 -13.99 -0.75 16.88
C GLY A 122 -12.92 -1.85 17.03
N LYS A 123 -12.57 -2.55 15.95
CA LYS A 123 -11.54 -3.61 15.91
C LYS A 123 -10.34 -3.21 15.07
N ALA A 124 -10.58 -2.64 13.90
CA ALA A 124 -9.54 -2.12 13.02
C ALA A 124 -9.40 -0.60 13.18
N ALA A 125 -8.21 -0.07 12.89
CA ALA A 125 -7.95 1.38 12.91
C ALA A 125 -8.80 2.13 11.86
N ARG A 126 -9.01 1.50 10.70
CA ARG A 126 -9.89 1.97 9.63
C ARG A 126 -10.19 0.86 8.64
N VAL A 127 -11.26 1.03 7.86
CA VAL A 127 -11.76 0.00 6.95
C VAL A 127 -12.17 0.65 5.63
N PHE A 128 -11.79 0.04 4.52
CA PHE A 128 -12.26 0.37 3.19
C PHE A 128 -12.90 -0.87 2.57
N THR A 129 -14.18 -0.81 2.23
CA THR A 129 -14.89 -1.93 1.62
C THR A 129 -14.96 -1.74 0.11
N VAL A 130 -14.58 -2.77 -0.64
CA VAL A 130 -14.66 -2.81 -2.09
C VAL A 130 -15.64 -3.91 -2.50
N VAL A 131 -16.69 -3.54 -3.22
CA VAL A 131 -17.64 -4.50 -3.77
C VAL A 131 -17.33 -4.69 -5.25
N VAL A 132 -16.69 -5.80 -5.60
CA VAL A 132 -16.21 -6.04 -6.96
C VAL A 132 -16.31 -7.51 -7.31
N HIS A 133 -16.71 -7.80 -8.56
CA HIS A 133 -16.75 -9.17 -9.07
C HIS A 133 -15.35 -9.79 -9.04
N ASP A 134 -15.26 -11.12 -8.95
CA ASP A 134 -14.00 -11.85 -9.11
C ASP A 134 -13.90 -12.39 -10.54
N LEU A 135 -13.63 -11.49 -11.49
CA LEU A 135 -13.64 -11.79 -12.92
C LEU A 135 -12.33 -11.38 -13.59
N ASP A 136 -11.97 -12.13 -14.63
CA ASP A 136 -10.89 -11.76 -15.54
C ASP A 136 -11.38 -10.72 -16.56
N LEU A 137 -10.44 -10.01 -17.18
CA LEU A 137 -10.71 -8.93 -18.12
C LEU A 137 -11.66 -9.33 -19.26
N THR A 138 -11.53 -10.57 -19.75
CA THR A 138 -12.36 -11.10 -20.85
C THR A 138 -13.79 -11.41 -20.44
N ALA A 139 -14.07 -11.57 -19.15
CA ALA A 139 -15.39 -11.90 -18.62
C ALA A 139 -16.17 -10.66 -18.14
N LEU A 140 -15.54 -9.48 -18.09
CA LEU A 140 -16.23 -8.23 -17.71
C LEU A 140 -17.42 -7.90 -18.63
N PRO A 141 -17.32 -8.05 -19.98
CA PRO A 141 -18.43 -7.71 -20.86
C PRO A 141 -19.69 -8.57 -20.60
N ASP A 142 -19.53 -9.80 -20.10
CA ASP A 142 -20.64 -10.71 -19.81
C ASP A 142 -21.57 -10.17 -18.70
N VAL A 143 -21.05 -9.26 -17.87
CA VAL A 143 -21.80 -8.56 -16.81
C VAL A 143 -21.99 -7.07 -17.11
N GLY A 144 -21.72 -6.65 -18.35
CA GLY A 144 -21.88 -5.25 -18.78
C GLY A 144 -20.84 -4.30 -18.18
N LEU A 145 -19.66 -4.81 -17.81
CA LEU A 145 -18.55 -4.02 -17.31
C LEU A 145 -17.40 -4.00 -18.32
N ASP A 146 -16.60 -2.94 -18.25
CA ASP A 146 -15.27 -2.86 -18.86
C ASP A 146 -14.21 -2.54 -17.80
N TYR A 147 -12.96 -2.37 -18.22
CA TYR A 147 -11.85 -2.06 -17.31
C TYR A 147 -12.09 -0.78 -16.50
N ASP A 148 -12.68 0.24 -17.11
CA ASP A 148 -12.89 1.53 -16.50
C ASP A 148 -14.01 1.46 -15.45
N THR A 149 -15.11 0.80 -15.78
CA THR A 149 -16.30 0.68 -14.91
C THR A 149 -16.21 -0.42 -13.86
N TYR A 150 -15.27 -1.36 -13.96
CA TYR A 150 -15.21 -2.55 -13.11
C TYR A 150 -14.96 -2.28 -11.63
N MET A 151 -14.10 -1.30 -11.32
CA MET A 151 -13.73 -0.95 -9.94
C MET A 151 -13.60 0.58 -9.85
N PRO A 152 -14.72 1.31 -9.78
CA PRO A 152 -14.73 2.78 -9.76
C PRO A 152 -14.15 3.36 -8.47
N GLU A 153 -14.10 2.60 -7.38
CA GLU A 153 -13.54 3.01 -6.09
C GLU A 153 -12.00 3.01 -6.07
N ALA A 154 -11.33 2.65 -7.17
CA ALA A 154 -9.87 2.47 -7.21
C ALA A 154 -9.09 3.71 -6.76
N ASP A 155 -9.49 4.92 -7.18
CA ASP A 155 -8.81 6.17 -6.79
C ASP A 155 -8.99 6.48 -5.30
N ALA A 156 -10.20 6.24 -4.76
CA ALA A 156 -10.46 6.39 -3.32
C ALA A 156 -9.69 5.35 -2.48
N LEU A 157 -9.53 4.13 -3.01
CA LEU A 157 -8.74 3.09 -2.39
C LEU A 157 -7.24 3.46 -2.37
N ALA A 158 -6.72 4.05 -3.45
CA ALA A 158 -5.33 4.53 -3.50
C ALA A 158 -5.08 5.60 -2.43
N ALA A 159 -5.98 6.58 -2.30
CA ALA A 159 -5.90 7.58 -1.24
C ALA A 159 -5.93 6.93 0.17
N PHE A 160 -6.81 5.95 0.39
CA PHE A 160 -6.88 5.20 1.65
C PHE A 160 -5.57 4.47 1.97
N ILE A 161 -4.96 3.79 0.98
CA ILE A 161 -3.69 3.08 1.13
C ILE A 161 -2.56 4.05 1.48
N CYS A 162 -2.44 5.15 0.73
CA CYS A 162 -1.41 6.16 0.97
C CYS A 162 -1.55 6.79 2.37
N GLN A 163 -2.78 7.11 2.79
CA GLN A 163 -3.02 7.64 4.13
C GLN A 163 -2.72 6.60 5.22
N ALA A 164 -3.07 5.32 5.02
CA ALA A 164 -2.73 4.26 5.97
C ALA A 164 -1.21 4.12 6.16
N ARG A 165 -0.45 4.22 5.07
CA ARG A 165 1.03 4.24 5.12
C ARG A 165 1.55 5.47 5.86
N ALA A 166 1.05 6.66 5.54
CA ALA A 166 1.45 7.91 6.19
C ALA A 166 1.20 7.89 7.70
N ASP A 167 0.12 7.23 8.12
CA ASP A 167 -0.24 7.09 9.53
C ASP A 167 0.47 5.91 10.23
N GLY A 168 1.38 5.21 9.55
CA GLY A 168 2.14 4.09 10.11
C GLY A 168 1.28 2.88 10.51
N LEU A 169 0.21 2.62 9.76
CA LEU A 169 -0.67 1.46 9.93
C LEU A 169 -0.20 0.29 9.06
N ASP A 170 -0.43 -0.93 9.55
CA ASP A 170 -0.37 -2.13 8.70
C ASP A 170 -1.61 -2.20 7.80
N ILE A 171 -1.52 -2.89 6.66
CA ILE A 171 -2.65 -3.15 5.77
C ILE A 171 -3.01 -4.64 5.78
N LEU A 172 -4.27 -4.95 6.02
CA LEU A 172 -4.86 -6.27 5.83
C LEU A 172 -5.79 -6.26 4.61
N CYS A 173 -5.37 -6.94 3.54
CA CYS A 173 -6.21 -7.20 2.39
C CYS A 173 -7.02 -8.47 2.64
N GLN A 174 -8.35 -8.34 2.75
CA GLN A 174 -9.25 -9.45 3.01
C GLN A 174 -10.20 -9.68 1.83
N CYS A 175 -10.38 -10.94 1.43
CA CYS A 175 -11.49 -11.37 0.56
C CYS A 175 -12.02 -12.72 1.03
N GLU A 176 -12.97 -13.34 0.31
CA GLU A 176 -13.61 -14.59 0.76
C GLU A 176 -12.60 -15.70 1.07
N TYR A 177 -11.74 -16.04 0.11
CA TYR A 177 -10.76 -17.12 0.26
C TYR A 177 -9.33 -16.63 0.57
N GLY A 178 -9.08 -15.32 0.47
CA GLY A 178 -7.74 -14.77 0.67
C GLY A 178 -6.75 -15.14 -0.45
N GLN A 179 -7.24 -15.27 -1.68
CA GLN A 179 -6.45 -15.81 -2.80
C GLN A 179 -6.46 -14.96 -4.06
N SER A 180 -7.58 -14.30 -4.37
CA SER A 180 -7.77 -13.61 -5.65
C SER A 180 -7.68 -12.09 -5.51
N ARG A 181 -8.80 -11.41 -5.23
CA ARG A 181 -8.87 -9.94 -5.12
C ARG A 181 -7.98 -9.36 -4.01
N SER A 182 -7.98 -9.97 -2.83
CA SER A 182 -7.12 -9.50 -1.73
C SER A 182 -5.64 -9.72 -2.01
N ALA A 183 -5.27 -10.84 -2.62
CA ALA A 183 -3.89 -11.10 -3.02
C ALA A 183 -3.43 -10.13 -4.10
N ALA A 184 -4.30 -9.81 -5.08
CA ALA A 184 -4.03 -8.81 -6.10
C ALA A 184 -3.81 -7.41 -5.51
N CYS A 185 -4.68 -6.99 -4.59
CA CYS A 185 -4.53 -5.71 -3.90
C CYS A 185 -3.23 -5.67 -3.09
N ALA A 186 -2.92 -6.72 -2.32
CA ALA A 186 -1.67 -6.81 -1.57
C ALA A 186 -0.44 -6.78 -2.49
N ALA A 187 -0.48 -7.52 -3.60
CA ALA A 187 0.58 -7.53 -4.61
C ALA A 187 0.79 -6.14 -5.21
N ALA A 188 -0.29 -5.40 -5.51
CA ALA A 188 -0.18 -4.04 -6.05
C ALA A 188 0.45 -3.07 -5.03
N ILE A 189 0.04 -3.15 -3.76
CA ILE A 189 0.61 -2.32 -2.68
C ILE A 189 2.10 -2.64 -2.48
N LEU A 190 2.46 -3.93 -2.38
CA LEU A 190 3.83 -4.37 -2.20
C LEU A 190 4.71 -4.01 -3.40
N GLU A 191 4.18 -4.13 -4.61
CA GLU A 191 4.91 -3.70 -5.80
C GLU A 191 5.12 -2.19 -5.81
N TYR A 192 4.08 -1.41 -5.53
CA TYR A 192 4.14 0.05 -5.61
C TYR A 192 5.16 0.63 -4.61
N PHE A 193 5.15 0.15 -3.37
CA PHE A 193 6.01 0.69 -2.31
C PHE A 193 7.37 0.00 -2.21
N ASN A 194 7.45 -1.31 -2.48
CA ASN A 194 8.65 -2.10 -2.18
C ASN A 194 9.23 -2.80 -3.42
N GLY A 195 8.54 -2.81 -4.57
CA GLY A 195 8.96 -3.55 -5.76
C GLY A 195 8.96 -5.08 -5.58
N THR A 196 8.14 -5.60 -4.66
CA THR A 196 8.14 -7.02 -4.28
C THR A 196 6.82 -7.73 -4.56
N GLY A 197 5.89 -7.14 -5.31
CA GLY A 197 4.56 -7.71 -5.53
C GLY A 197 4.60 -9.03 -6.32
N ILE A 198 5.62 -9.24 -7.15
CA ILE A 198 5.85 -10.50 -7.87
C ILE A 198 5.93 -11.72 -6.93
N SER A 199 6.37 -11.53 -5.67
CA SER A 199 6.43 -12.60 -4.69
C SER A 199 5.06 -13.20 -4.37
N VAL A 200 3.99 -12.40 -4.43
CA VAL A 200 2.61 -12.85 -4.22
C VAL A 200 2.13 -13.69 -5.42
N PHE A 201 2.49 -13.31 -6.65
CA PHE A 201 2.17 -14.08 -7.85
C PHE A 201 2.94 -15.40 -7.94
N ALA A 202 4.15 -15.45 -7.39
CA ALA A 202 4.99 -16.64 -7.38
C ALA A 202 4.58 -17.66 -6.29
N ASP A 203 3.77 -17.24 -5.31
CA ASP A 203 3.31 -18.09 -4.23
C ASP A 203 2.05 -18.87 -4.64
N TYR A 204 2.19 -20.20 -4.68
CA TYR A 204 1.12 -21.13 -5.09
C TYR A 204 -0.16 -21.08 -4.24
N ARG A 205 -0.14 -20.40 -3.09
CA ARG A 205 -1.34 -20.18 -2.27
C ARG A 205 -2.28 -19.14 -2.88
N TYR A 206 -1.77 -18.28 -3.75
CA TYR A 206 -2.50 -17.14 -4.28
C TYR A 206 -2.73 -17.27 -5.79
N TYR A 207 -3.84 -16.71 -6.24
CA TYR A 207 -4.22 -16.59 -7.64
C TYR A 207 -4.65 -15.14 -7.90
N PRO A 208 -3.72 -14.17 -7.82
CA PRO A 208 -4.09 -12.76 -7.79
C PRO A 208 -4.88 -12.35 -9.05
N ASN A 209 -6.06 -11.76 -8.85
CA ASN A 209 -6.85 -11.19 -9.94
C ASN A 209 -6.08 -10.06 -10.64
N GLN A 210 -5.71 -10.27 -11.90
CA GLN A 210 -4.87 -9.31 -12.64
C GLN A 210 -5.57 -7.98 -12.86
N VAL A 211 -6.89 -7.97 -13.05
CA VAL A 211 -7.66 -6.73 -13.26
C VAL A 211 -7.63 -5.88 -11.99
N VAL A 212 -7.88 -6.48 -10.82
CA VAL A 212 -7.78 -5.76 -9.54
C VAL A 212 -6.37 -5.27 -9.28
N TYR A 213 -5.34 -6.09 -9.55
CA TYR A 213 -3.95 -5.68 -9.40
C TYR A 213 -3.65 -4.41 -10.21
N HIS A 214 -4.00 -4.41 -11.50
CA HIS A 214 -3.76 -3.26 -12.37
C HIS A 214 -4.61 -2.05 -11.99
N LYS A 215 -5.89 -2.22 -11.62
CA LYS A 215 -6.73 -1.09 -11.15
C LYS A 215 -6.14 -0.40 -9.93
N VAL A 216 -5.65 -1.17 -8.95
CA VAL A 216 -5.02 -0.62 -7.74
C VAL A 216 -3.67 0.01 -8.07
N MET A 217 -2.83 -0.64 -8.88
CA MET A 217 -1.52 -0.12 -9.29
C MET A 217 -1.65 1.19 -10.08
N ASP A 218 -2.56 1.25 -11.05
CA ASP A 218 -2.81 2.44 -11.86
C ASP A 218 -3.30 3.60 -11.00
N ALA A 219 -4.21 3.32 -10.05
CA ALA A 219 -4.73 4.33 -9.12
C ALA A 219 -3.65 4.85 -8.17
N LEU A 220 -2.81 3.98 -7.61
CA LEU A 220 -1.66 4.38 -6.78
C LEU A 220 -0.67 5.24 -7.57
N THR A 221 -0.39 4.86 -8.82
CA THR A 221 0.51 5.61 -9.70
C THR A 221 -0.04 7.00 -10.03
N ARG A 222 -1.33 7.11 -10.37
CA ARG A 222 -1.98 8.41 -10.58
C ARG A 222 -1.96 9.28 -9.33
N TYR A 223 -2.34 8.70 -8.19
CA TYR A 223 -2.35 9.43 -6.92
C TYR A 223 -0.97 9.98 -6.56
N GLY A 224 0.09 9.19 -6.76
CA GLY A 224 1.47 9.64 -6.56
C GLY A 224 1.90 10.78 -7.49
N GLN A 225 1.40 10.80 -8.73
CA GLN A 225 1.67 11.88 -9.68
C GLN A 225 0.92 13.17 -9.36
N GLU A 226 -0.34 13.07 -8.92
CA GLU A 226 -1.21 14.22 -8.59
C GLU A 226 -0.89 14.86 -7.24
N ALA A 227 -0.35 14.08 -6.29
CA ALA A 227 0.09 14.59 -4.99
C ALA A 227 1.38 15.42 -5.07
N GLN A 228 2.07 15.45 -6.22
CA GLN A 228 3.18 16.38 -6.46
C GLN A 228 2.60 17.76 -6.81
N PRO A 229 2.97 18.84 -6.10
CA PRO A 229 2.46 20.17 -6.41
C PRO A 229 2.79 20.54 -7.85
N SER A 230 1.78 20.99 -8.60
CA SER A 230 2.00 21.68 -9.86
C SER A 230 2.85 22.91 -9.57
N ALA A 231 4.00 22.99 -10.24
CA ALA A 231 4.96 24.10 -10.12
C ALA A 231 4.33 25.48 -10.33
#